data_AF-A0A7S4URJ3-F1
#
_entry.id   AF-A0A7S4URJ3-F1
#
_cell.length_a   1.000
_cell.length_b   1.000
_cell.length_c   1.000
_cell.angle_alpha   90.00
_cell.angle_beta   90.00
_cell.angle_gamma   90.00
#
_symmetry.space_group_name_H-M   'P 1'
#
loop_
_entity.id
_entity.type
_entity.pdbx_description
1 polymer ?
#
loop_
_entity_poly.entity_id
_entity_poly.type
_entity_poly.pdbx_seq_one_letter_code
_entity_poly.pdbx_strand_id
1 'polypeptide(L)'
;IHFHTHATSSASLATCMEMSKAGCDIIDFSAASMADGTAQPSLNAFLASMAGDERDPMIDYLTLEPYDQYWAKIREMYSPFESGMLSGTARVYDHEIPGGQYSNLFAQCKSMGLWDRWEEVLDMYRDVNRLFGRVVKVTPSSKCVGDLALYLINRGLSAEDVLKPEIADKIDWPSSVVDLMEGKLGFPHRGFPSAVQDAVLKGKPQLTVRPGAVMDPADLVGKKTALEEQYGTTMHRE
;
A
#
# COMPACT_ATOMS: atom_id res chain seq x y z
N ILE A 1 -6.32 15.95 15.46
CA ILE A 1 -5.93 15.42 14.13
C ILE A 1 -4.57 14.74 14.26
N HIS A 2 -4.46 13.52 13.75
CA HIS A 2 -3.21 12.78 13.66
C HIS A 2 -2.88 12.57 12.19
N PHE A 3 -1.77 13.14 11.74
CA PHE A 3 -1.33 13.09 10.36
C PHE A 3 -0.26 12.03 10.13
N HIS A 4 -0.52 11.13 9.18
CA HIS A 4 0.41 10.09 8.75
C HIS A 4 0.72 10.28 7.27
N THR A 5 1.99 10.18 6.90
CA THR A 5 2.42 10.31 5.50
C THR A 5 3.66 9.46 5.22
N HIS A 6 4.02 9.37 3.95
CA HIS A 6 5.24 8.72 3.46
C HIS A 6 6.07 9.72 2.64
N ALA A 7 7.38 9.56 2.64
CA ALA A 7 8.37 10.44 2.03
C ALA A 7 8.74 10.07 0.60
N THR A 8 7.90 9.30 -0.10
CA THR A 8 8.19 8.81 -1.46
C THR A 8 8.45 9.92 -2.46
N SER A 9 7.84 11.09 -2.27
CA SER A 9 8.07 12.29 -3.09
C SER A 9 9.32 13.09 -2.71
N SER A 10 9.97 12.78 -1.60
CA SER A 10 10.95 13.64 -0.89
C SER A 10 10.42 15.00 -0.44
N ALA A 11 9.15 15.32 -0.63
CA ALA A 11 8.55 16.60 -0.23
C ALA A 11 7.82 16.53 1.13
N SER A 12 7.61 15.33 1.68
CA SER A 12 6.69 15.12 2.79
C SER A 12 7.16 15.73 4.12
N LEU A 13 8.46 15.96 4.32
CA LEU A 13 8.95 16.71 5.48
C LEU A 13 8.40 18.15 5.47
N ALA A 14 8.38 18.80 4.30
CA ALA A 14 7.79 20.12 4.15
C ALA A 14 6.28 20.09 4.43
N THR A 15 5.57 19.05 3.94
CA THR A 15 4.16 18.82 4.29
C THR A 15 3.96 18.71 5.81
N CYS A 16 4.82 17.98 6.52
CA CYS A 16 4.73 17.87 7.97
C CYS A 16 4.92 19.22 8.67
N MET A 17 5.84 20.07 8.20
CA MET A 17 6.01 21.43 8.74
C MET A 17 4.75 22.28 8.53
N GLU A 18 4.17 22.23 7.32
CA GLU A 18 2.91 22.96 7.04
C GLU A 18 1.72 22.42 7.85
N MET A 19 1.65 21.10 8.08
CA MET A 19 0.65 20.50 8.95
C MET A 19 0.81 20.95 10.40
N SER A 20 2.04 21.07 10.90
CA SER A 20 2.30 21.64 12.23
C SER A 20 1.79 23.07 12.31
N LYS A 21 2.17 23.94 11.36
CA LYS A 21 1.71 25.34 11.28
C LYS A 21 0.18 25.46 11.21
N ALA A 22 -0.47 24.52 10.51
CA ALA A 22 -1.93 24.46 10.40
C ALA A 22 -2.64 23.98 11.69
N GLY A 23 -1.89 23.62 12.74
CA GLY A 23 -2.44 23.21 14.02
C GLY A 23 -2.65 21.70 14.18
N CYS A 24 -2.03 20.86 13.36
CA CYS A 24 -2.09 19.41 13.55
C CYS A 24 -1.52 19.00 14.92
N ASP A 25 -2.22 18.12 15.63
CA ASP A 25 -1.87 17.73 17.00
C ASP A 25 -0.75 16.69 17.06
N ILE A 26 -0.77 15.74 16.12
CA ILE A 26 0.20 14.62 16.07
C ILE A 26 0.63 14.39 14.62
N ILE A 27 1.92 14.15 14.40
CA ILE A 27 2.50 13.82 13.10
C ILE A 27 3.44 12.63 13.27
N ASP A 28 3.33 11.64 12.37
CA ASP A 28 4.20 10.47 12.35
C ASP A 28 5.53 10.73 11.61
N PHE A 29 6.61 10.21 12.18
CA PHE A 29 7.96 10.25 11.62
C PHE A 29 8.67 8.91 11.81
N SER A 30 9.83 8.73 11.17
CA SER A 30 10.75 7.61 11.40
C SER A 30 12.11 8.08 11.88
N ALA A 31 12.84 7.22 12.60
CA ALA A 31 14.27 7.45 12.90
C ALA A 31 15.05 7.71 11.60
N ALA A 32 15.99 8.64 11.59
CA ALA A 32 16.65 9.10 10.35
C ALA A 32 17.23 7.95 9.49
N SER A 33 17.88 6.98 10.11
CA SER A 33 18.44 5.77 9.51
C SER A 33 17.41 4.83 8.86
N MET A 34 16.13 4.96 9.23
CA MET A 34 14.99 4.18 8.71
C MET A 34 13.94 5.06 8.02
N ALA A 35 14.23 6.35 7.82
CA ALA A 35 13.33 7.32 7.24
C ALA A 35 13.55 7.49 5.73
N ASP A 36 12.69 8.31 5.14
CA ASP A 36 12.72 8.73 3.74
C ASP A 36 12.53 7.58 2.74
N GLY A 37 12.65 7.86 1.44
CA GLY A 37 12.27 6.92 0.40
C GLY A 37 10.82 6.51 0.55
N THR A 38 10.52 5.23 0.75
CA THR A 38 9.15 4.76 0.95
C THR A 38 8.65 4.81 2.39
N ALA A 39 9.49 5.19 3.36
CA ALA A 39 9.12 5.31 4.79
C ALA A 39 8.51 6.68 5.13
N GLN A 40 8.30 6.98 6.40
CA GLN A 40 7.92 8.32 6.88
C GLN A 40 9.11 9.31 6.72
N PRO A 41 8.86 10.64 6.75
CA PRO A 41 9.93 11.62 6.84
C PRO A 41 10.79 11.46 8.12
N SER A 42 12.02 11.95 8.07
CA SER A 42 12.97 11.88 9.20
C SER A 42 12.51 12.71 10.41
N LEU A 43 12.41 12.03 11.56
CA LEU A 43 12.12 12.66 12.86
C LEU A 43 13.24 13.62 13.26
N ASN A 44 14.51 13.19 13.13
CA ASN A 44 15.67 14.01 13.49
C ASN A 44 15.69 15.31 12.68
N ALA A 45 15.43 15.21 11.37
CA ALA A 45 15.39 16.37 10.49
C ALA A 45 14.22 17.31 10.84
N PHE A 46 13.05 16.76 11.18
CA PHE A 46 11.91 17.56 11.63
C PHE A 46 12.21 18.31 12.92
N LEU A 47 12.70 17.62 13.95
CA LEU A 47 13.05 18.24 15.24
C LEU A 47 14.11 19.34 15.08
N ALA A 48 15.17 19.08 14.31
CA ALA A 48 16.18 20.08 14.02
C ALA A 48 15.59 21.31 13.27
N SER A 49 14.62 21.08 12.38
CA SER A 49 13.96 22.15 11.61
C SER A 49 12.94 22.96 12.43
N MET A 50 12.37 22.35 13.47
CA MET A 50 11.38 22.97 14.36
C MET A 50 12.01 23.65 15.58
N ALA A 51 13.33 23.54 15.76
CA ALA A 51 14.04 24.12 16.89
C ALA A 51 13.80 25.64 16.99
N GLY A 52 13.14 26.08 18.06
CA GLY A 52 12.79 27.49 18.28
C GLY A 52 11.54 27.99 17.55
N ASP A 53 10.81 27.12 16.85
CA ASP A 53 9.47 27.41 16.34
C ASP A 53 8.44 27.50 17.49
N GLU A 54 7.31 28.17 17.27
CA GLU A 54 6.23 28.27 18.26
C GLU A 54 5.67 26.89 18.65
N ARG A 55 5.71 25.93 17.71
CA ARG A 55 5.24 24.55 17.91
C ARG A 55 6.39 23.55 18.01
N ASP A 56 7.55 23.98 18.50
CA ASP A 56 8.67 23.10 18.81
C ASP A 56 8.21 21.97 19.77
N PRO A 57 8.41 20.68 19.42
CA PRO A 57 8.11 19.56 20.32
C PRO A 57 8.98 19.52 21.58
N MET A 58 10.02 20.36 21.67
CA MET A 58 10.98 20.45 22.78
C MET A 58 11.74 19.15 23.01
N ILE A 59 12.00 18.41 21.93
CA ILE A 59 12.82 17.19 21.93
C ILE A 59 14.15 17.53 21.26
N ASP A 60 15.25 17.47 22.02
CA ASP A 60 16.58 17.68 21.45
C ASP A 60 16.93 16.53 20.49
N TYR A 61 17.05 16.85 19.20
CA TYR A 61 17.35 15.88 18.16
C TYR A 61 18.68 15.15 18.39
N LEU A 62 19.67 15.78 19.05
CA LEU A 62 20.95 15.14 19.36
C LEU A 62 20.80 14.02 20.39
N THR A 63 19.77 14.06 21.24
CA THR A 63 19.49 12.97 22.19
C THR A 63 18.98 11.71 21.50
N LEU A 64 18.53 11.81 20.24
CA LEU A 64 18.09 10.67 19.43
C LEU A 64 19.23 10.01 18.65
N GLU A 65 20.41 10.60 18.59
CA GLU A 65 21.55 10.04 17.83
C GLU A 65 21.93 8.61 18.24
N PRO A 66 22.01 8.24 19.54
CA PRO A 66 22.29 6.85 19.92
C PRO A 66 21.21 5.87 19.45
N TYR A 67 19.95 6.31 19.40
CA TYR A 67 18.82 5.53 18.90
C TYR A 67 18.91 5.36 17.37
N ASP A 68 19.29 6.41 16.66
CA ASP A 68 19.49 6.36 15.22
C ASP A 68 20.67 5.44 14.83
N GLN A 69 21.80 5.56 15.52
CA GLN A 69 22.97 4.68 15.32
C GLN A 69 22.67 3.21 15.61
N TYR A 70 21.80 2.94 16.59
CA TYR A 70 21.31 1.59 16.84
C TYR A 70 20.57 1.06 15.61
N TRP A 71 19.58 1.80 15.10
CA TRP A 71 18.79 1.37 13.95
C TRP A 71 19.61 1.29 12.66
N ALA A 72 20.59 2.17 12.45
CA ALA A 72 21.52 2.09 11.35
C ALA A 72 22.28 0.74 11.34
N LYS A 73 22.81 0.32 12.49
CA LYS A 73 23.47 -0.99 12.64
C LYS A 73 22.50 -2.15 12.45
N ILE A 74 21.27 -2.03 12.94
CA ILE A 74 20.25 -3.06 12.71
C ILE A 74 19.96 -3.18 11.21
N ARG A 75 19.75 -2.07 10.50
CA ARG A 75 19.46 -2.02 9.06
C ARG A 75 20.52 -2.72 8.22
N GLU A 76 21.80 -2.60 8.57
CA GLU A 76 22.90 -3.31 7.89
C GLU A 76 22.70 -4.83 7.85
N MET A 77 22.18 -5.43 8.94
CA MET A 77 21.88 -6.86 8.99
C MET A 77 20.74 -7.27 8.03
N TYR A 78 19.91 -6.30 7.63
CA TYR A 78 18.80 -6.49 6.69
C TYR A 78 19.14 -6.00 5.27
N SER A 79 20.41 -5.75 4.96
CA SER A 79 20.85 -5.31 3.62
C SER A 79 20.33 -6.15 2.44
N PRO A 80 20.12 -7.49 2.53
CA PRO A 80 19.52 -8.26 1.44
C PRO A 80 18.08 -7.87 1.09
N PHE A 81 17.39 -7.15 1.98
CA PHE A 81 16.00 -6.70 1.80
C PHE A 81 15.90 -5.24 1.34
N GLU A 82 17.02 -4.56 1.14
CA GLU A 82 17.02 -3.20 0.60
C GLU A 82 16.42 -3.16 -0.80
N SER A 83 15.46 -2.26 -1.01
CA SER A 83 14.75 -2.14 -2.30
C SER A 83 15.65 -1.67 -3.44
N GLY A 84 16.75 -0.98 -3.12
CA GLY A 84 17.62 -0.29 -4.06
C GLY A 84 17.11 1.08 -4.50
N MET A 85 16.03 1.60 -3.92
CA MET A 85 15.58 2.98 -4.14
C MET A 85 16.58 3.97 -3.55
N LEU A 86 17.21 4.78 -4.42
CA LEU A 86 18.27 5.70 -4.01
C LEU A 86 17.76 7.09 -3.60
N SER A 87 16.60 7.50 -4.08
CA SER A 87 16.00 8.81 -3.80
C SER A 87 14.47 8.74 -3.94
N GLY A 88 13.77 9.74 -3.40
CA GLY A 88 12.36 9.96 -3.70
C GLY A 88 12.11 10.26 -5.18
N THR A 89 10.85 10.21 -5.58
CA THR A 89 10.39 10.43 -6.95
C THR A 89 9.05 11.16 -6.98
N ALA A 90 8.94 12.18 -7.83
CA ALA A 90 7.68 12.87 -8.08
C ALA A 90 6.67 12.02 -8.86
N ARG A 91 7.09 10.89 -9.45
CA ARG A 91 6.19 9.94 -10.13
C ARG A 91 5.10 9.40 -9.21
N VAL A 92 5.30 9.44 -7.88
CA VAL A 92 4.29 9.06 -6.89
C VAL A 92 2.99 9.84 -7.02
N TYR A 93 3.04 11.09 -7.50
CA TYR A 93 1.85 11.89 -7.75
C TYR A 93 1.04 11.42 -8.96
N ASP A 94 1.61 10.58 -9.82
CA ASP A 94 0.95 10.03 -11.00
C ASP A 94 0.44 8.60 -10.73
N HIS A 95 1.31 7.70 -10.28
CA HIS A 95 0.93 6.30 -10.04
C HIS A 95 0.23 6.08 -8.69
N GLU A 96 0.45 6.96 -7.71
CA GLU A 96 -0.20 6.90 -6.39
C GLU A 96 -0.01 5.52 -5.68
N ILE A 97 1.14 4.87 -5.89
CA ILE A 97 1.46 3.58 -5.26
C ILE A 97 1.84 3.87 -3.80
N PRO A 98 1.19 3.23 -2.81
CA PRO A 98 1.55 3.40 -1.40
C PRO A 98 3.01 3.03 -1.13
N GLY A 99 3.67 3.75 -0.22
CA GLY A 99 5.09 3.52 0.10
C GLY A 99 5.41 2.06 0.42
N GLY A 100 4.61 1.43 1.30
CA GLY A 100 4.78 0.01 1.64
C GLY A 100 4.49 -0.98 0.50
N GLN A 101 3.76 -0.57 -0.55
CA GLN A 101 3.56 -1.40 -1.73
C GLN A 101 4.70 -1.24 -2.74
N TYR A 102 5.29 -0.06 -2.88
CA TYR A 102 6.24 0.25 -3.95
C TYR A 102 7.40 -0.77 -4.02
N SER A 103 8.08 -1.02 -2.90
CA SER A 103 9.18 -1.99 -2.83
C SER A 103 8.72 -3.42 -3.09
N ASN A 104 7.56 -3.80 -2.56
CA ASN A 104 6.97 -5.13 -2.76
C ASN A 104 6.58 -5.37 -4.23
N LEU A 105 5.95 -4.39 -4.88
CA LEU A 105 5.55 -4.47 -6.28
C LEU A 105 6.79 -4.53 -7.18
N PHE A 106 7.84 -3.76 -6.86
CA PHE A 106 9.11 -3.82 -7.58
C PHE A 106 9.79 -5.20 -7.44
N ALA A 107 9.78 -5.79 -6.25
CA ALA A 107 10.28 -7.15 -6.03
C ALA A 107 9.47 -8.19 -6.83
N GLN A 108 8.14 -8.04 -6.90
CA GLN A 108 7.29 -8.88 -7.74
C GLN A 108 7.65 -8.73 -9.23
N CYS A 109 7.83 -7.50 -9.72
CA CYS A 109 8.28 -7.25 -11.10
C CYS A 109 9.60 -7.96 -11.40
N LYS A 110 10.57 -7.87 -10.48
CA LYS A 110 11.85 -8.58 -10.60
C LYS A 110 11.66 -10.09 -10.70
N SER A 111 10.83 -10.67 -9.83
CA SER A 111 10.56 -12.11 -9.85
C SER A 111 9.88 -12.60 -11.14
N MET A 112 9.15 -11.72 -11.83
CA MET A 112 8.44 -12.01 -13.08
C MET A 112 9.27 -11.72 -14.34
N GLY A 113 10.51 -11.25 -14.23
CA GLY A 113 11.29 -10.88 -15.41
C GLY A 113 10.94 -9.53 -16.02
N LEU A 114 10.22 -8.66 -15.30
CA LEU A 114 9.69 -7.38 -15.79
C LEU A 114 10.44 -6.15 -15.23
N TRP A 115 11.65 -6.35 -14.70
CA TRP A 115 12.38 -5.27 -14.01
C TRP A 115 12.81 -4.13 -14.94
N ASP A 116 13.08 -4.44 -16.21
CA ASP A 116 13.43 -3.50 -17.26
C ASP A 116 12.21 -2.68 -17.74
N ARG A 117 11.00 -3.14 -17.42
CA ARG A 117 9.72 -2.50 -17.74
C ARG A 117 9.10 -1.79 -16.53
N TRP A 118 9.87 -1.45 -15.50
CA TRP A 118 9.34 -0.84 -14.27
C TRP A 118 8.55 0.44 -14.54
N GLU A 119 9.03 1.31 -15.44
CA GLU A 119 8.30 2.55 -15.79
C GLU A 119 6.93 2.26 -16.44
N GLU A 120 6.85 1.21 -17.25
CA GLU A 120 5.58 0.75 -17.83
C GLU A 120 4.64 0.19 -16.75
N VAL A 121 5.17 -0.49 -15.74
CA VAL A 121 4.39 -0.94 -14.57
C VAL A 121 3.80 0.24 -13.82
N LEU A 122 4.56 1.32 -13.60
CA LEU A 122 4.04 2.52 -12.94
C LEU A 122 2.90 3.18 -13.74
N ASP A 123 3.06 3.27 -15.06
CA ASP A 123 2.04 3.84 -15.95
C ASP A 123 0.78 2.95 -16.02
N MET A 124 0.95 1.63 -16.13
CA MET A 124 -0.16 0.69 -16.13
C MET A 124 -0.90 0.70 -14.80
N TYR A 125 -0.20 0.82 -13.67
CA TYR A 125 -0.81 0.92 -12.34
C TYR A 125 -1.73 2.16 -12.24
N ARG A 126 -1.28 3.31 -12.74
CA ARG A 126 -2.11 4.51 -12.88
C ARG A 126 -3.33 4.26 -13.76
N ASP A 127 -3.14 3.64 -14.91
CA ASP A 127 -4.20 3.45 -15.89
C ASP A 127 -5.26 2.44 -15.40
N VAL A 128 -4.84 1.40 -14.69
CA VAL A 128 -5.74 0.49 -13.96
C VAL A 128 -6.50 1.24 -12.87
N ASN A 129 -5.86 2.11 -12.10
CA ASN A 129 -6.55 2.91 -11.10
C ASN A 129 -7.63 3.80 -11.73
N ARG A 130 -7.36 4.39 -12.90
CA ARG A 130 -8.35 5.17 -13.67
C ARG A 130 -9.48 4.28 -14.17
N LEU A 131 -9.16 3.11 -14.71
CA LEU A 131 -10.15 2.10 -15.14
C LEU A 131 -11.10 1.75 -13.99
N PHE A 132 -10.58 1.53 -12.78
CA PHE A 132 -11.38 1.23 -11.59
C PHE A 132 -12.19 2.41 -11.04
N GLY A 133 -12.13 3.59 -11.65
CA GLY A 133 -12.84 4.78 -11.19
C GLY A 133 -12.12 5.59 -10.11
N ARG A 134 -10.77 5.51 -10.06
CA ARG A 134 -9.89 6.22 -9.12
C ARG A 134 -10.17 5.87 -7.65
N VAL A 135 -10.01 4.59 -7.33
CA VAL A 135 -10.23 4.07 -5.98
C VAL A 135 -9.15 4.53 -5.01
N VAL A 136 -9.47 4.51 -3.72
CA VAL A 136 -8.44 4.59 -2.67
C VAL A 136 -7.57 3.35 -2.79
N LYS A 137 -6.25 3.53 -2.83
CA LYS A 137 -5.26 2.45 -2.96
C LYS A 137 -4.51 2.35 -1.65
N VAL A 138 -4.93 1.41 -0.82
CA VAL A 138 -4.25 0.97 0.39
C VAL A 138 -4.55 -0.52 0.60
N THR A 139 -3.76 -1.24 1.38
CA THR A 139 -4.01 -2.67 1.61
C THR A 139 -5.46 -2.91 2.05
N PRO A 140 -6.21 -3.83 1.41
CA PRO A 140 -5.80 -4.73 0.33
C PRO A 140 -6.04 -4.23 -1.11
N SER A 141 -6.82 -3.16 -1.33
CA SER A 141 -7.18 -2.64 -2.66
C SER A 141 -6.00 -2.30 -3.58
N SER A 142 -4.89 -1.80 -3.01
CA SER A 142 -3.69 -1.46 -3.76
C SER A 142 -3.05 -2.70 -4.42
N LYS A 143 -3.16 -3.87 -3.77
CA LYS A 143 -2.72 -5.16 -4.30
C LYS A 143 -3.54 -5.57 -5.52
N CYS A 144 -4.85 -5.33 -5.52
CA CYS A 144 -5.72 -5.62 -6.67
C CYS A 144 -5.32 -4.79 -7.92
N VAL A 145 -4.99 -3.51 -7.72
CA VAL A 145 -4.50 -2.63 -8.81
C VAL A 145 -3.15 -3.14 -9.34
N GLY A 146 -2.22 -3.48 -8.44
CA GLY A 146 -0.91 -4.03 -8.81
C GLY A 146 -1.01 -5.36 -9.56
N ASP A 147 -1.82 -6.29 -9.07
CA ASP A 147 -2.03 -7.59 -9.70
C ASP A 147 -2.56 -7.44 -11.14
N LEU A 148 -3.56 -6.57 -11.37
CA LEU A 148 -4.07 -6.35 -12.73
C LEU A 148 -3.03 -5.67 -13.62
N ALA A 149 -2.29 -4.69 -13.11
CA ALA A 149 -1.26 -4.00 -13.89
C ALA A 149 -0.19 -4.98 -14.40
N LEU A 150 0.34 -5.83 -13.52
CA LEU A 150 1.31 -6.86 -13.89
C LEU A 150 0.71 -7.89 -14.86
N TYR A 151 -0.54 -8.28 -14.62
CA TYR A 151 -1.25 -9.23 -15.48
C TYR A 151 -1.39 -8.73 -16.92
N LEU A 152 -1.78 -7.47 -17.10
CA LEU A 152 -1.96 -6.85 -18.40
C LEU A 152 -0.63 -6.71 -19.15
N ILE A 153 0.42 -6.21 -18.47
CA ILE A 153 1.77 -6.07 -19.02
C ILE A 153 2.33 -7.40 -19.52
N ASN A 154 2.14 -8.47 -18.73
CA ASN A 154 2.63 -9.80 -19.08
C ASN A 154 1.89 -10.40 -20.30
N ARG A 155 0.68 -9.92 -20.60
CA ARG A 155 -0.11 -10.34 -21.77
C ARG A 155 -0.02 -9.36 -22.95
N GLY A 156 0.73 -8.27 -22.82
CA GLY A 156 0.82 -7.22 -23.84
C GLY A 156 -0.51 -6.48 -24.04
N LEU A 157 -1.30 -6.34 -22.98
CA LEU A 157 -2.61 -5.68 -22.99
C LEU A 157 -2.53 -4.30 -22.33
N SER A 158 -3.40 -3.40 -22.80
CA SER A 158 -3.69 -2.10 -22.19
C SER A 158 -4.79 -2.22 -21.12
N ALA A 159 -4.94 -1.20 -20.28
CA ALA A 159 -6.06 -1.13 -19.34
C ALA A 159 -7.43 -1.12 -20.05
N GLU A 160 -7.54 -0.49 -21.21
CA GLU A 160 -8.78 -0.42 -21.99
C GLU A 160 -9.20 -1.78 -22.57
N ASP A 161 -8.24 -2.68 -22.80
CA ASP A 161 -8.52 -4.04 -23.30
C ASP A 161 -9.38 -4.85 -22.33
N VAL A 162 -9.41 -4.49 -21.04
CA VAL A 162 -10.30 -5.10 -20.03
C VAL A 162 -11.78 -4.94 -20.42
N LEU A 163 -12.13 -3.86 -21.12
CA LEU A 163 -13.50 -3.56 -21.52
C LEU A 163 -13.92 -4.19 -22.85
N LYS A 164 -13.00 -4.82 -23.58
CA LYS A 164 -13.28 -5.43 -24.88
C LYS A 164 -13.85 -6.84 -24.69
N PRO A 165 -15.12 -7.12 -25.07
CA PRO A 165 -15.73 -8.43 -24.84
C PRO A 165 -14.94 -9.60 -25.42
N GLU A 166 -14.35 -9.41 -26.62
CA GLU A 166 -13.54 -10.43 -27.30
C GLU A 166 -12.26 -10.84 -26.56
N ILE A 167 -11.82 -10.01 -25.61
CA ILE A 167 -10.72 -10.24 -24.68
C ILE A 167 -11.25 -10.71 -23.33
N ALA A 168 -12.14 -9.92 -22.72
CA ALA A 168 -12.68 -10.15 -21.39
C ALA A 168 -13.28 -11.56 -21.25
N ASP A 169 -14.05 -12.02 -22.23
CA ASP A 169 -14.70 -13.33 -22.19
C ASP A 169 -13.71 -14.49 -22.14
N LYS A 170 -12.53 -14.32 -22.76
CA LYS A 170 -11.49 -15.37 -22.89
C LYS A 170 -10.44 -15.35 -21.79
N ILE A 171 -10.48 -14.36 -20.90
CA ILE A 171 -9.45 -14.15 -19.89
C ILE A 171 -10.02 -14.40 -18.50
N ASP A 172 -9.33 -15.23 -17.72
CA ASP A 172 -9.55 -15.29 -16.28
C ASP A 172 -8.72 -14.19 -15.60
N TRP A 173 -9.43 -13.21 -15.04
CA TRP A 173 -8.83 -12.10 -14.30
C TRP A 173 -8.25 -12.57 -12.97
N PRO A 174 -7.21 -11.89 -12.43
CA PRO A 174 -6.67 -12.21 -11.11
C PRO A 174 -7.78 -12.26 -10.05
N SER A 175 -7.73 -13.25 -9.15
CA SER A 175 -8.77 -13.44 -8.13
C SER A 175 -8.97 -12.21 -7.25
N SER A 176 -7.89 -11.49 -6.94
CA SER A 176 -7.95 -10.22 -6.19
C SER A 176 -8.78 -9.14 -6.86
N VAL A 177 -8.77 -9.09 -8.20
CA VAL A 177 -9.54 -8.14 -9.01
C VAL A 177 -11.01 -8.56 -9.03
N VAL A 178 -11.26 -9.86 -9.18
CA VAL A 178 -12.62 -10.42 -9.10
C VAL A 178 -13.21 -10.16 -7.71
N ASP A 179 -12.47 -10.44 -6.63
CA ASP A 179 -12.92 -10.22 -5.25
C ASP A 179 -13.18 -8.73 -4.96
N LEU A 180 -12.34 -7.83 -5.50
CA LEU A 180 -12.56 -6.38 -5.42
C LEU A 180 -13.87 -6.00 -6.11
N MET A 181 -14.08 -6.45 -7.35
CA MET A 181 -15.27 -6.11 -8.14
C MET A 181 -16.54 -6.79 -7.62
N GLU A 182 -16.42 -7.94 -6.97
CA GLU A 182 -17.52 -8.62 -6.28
C GLU A 182 -17.96 -7.83 -5.03
N GLY A 183 -17.12 -6.92 -4.55
CA GLY A 183 -17.39 -6.09 -3.38
C GLY A 183 -16.91 -6.69 -2.07
N LYS A 184 -16.09 -7.77 -2.09
CA LYS A 184 -15.57 -8.41 -0.87
C LYS A 184 -14.65 -7.50 -0.05
N LEU A 185 -14.13 -6.44 -0.67
CA LEU A 185 -13.30 -5.41 -0.04
C LEU A 185 -14.13 -4.15 0.34
N GLY A 186 -15.46 -4.20 0.17
CA GLY A 186 -16.34 -3.04 0.22
C GLY A 186 -16.43 -2.32 -1.11
N PHE A 187 -17.04 -1.13 -1.09
CA PHE A 187 -17.33 -0.33 -2.28
C PHE A 187 -16.78 1.09 -2.15
N PRO A 188 -16.27 1.68 -3.24
CA PRO A 188 -16.02 3.11 -3.30
C PRO A 188 -17.32 3.90 -3.04
N HIS A 189 -17.21 5.15 -2.60
CA HIS A 189 -18.37 6.00 -2.28
C HIS A 189 -19.34 6.19 -3.47
N ARG A 190 -18.83 6.08 -4.70
CA ARG A 190 -19.61 6.15 -5.95
C ARG A 190 -19.80 4.79 -6.65
N GLY A 191 -19.42 3.70 -5.98
CA GLY A 191 -19.33 2.38 -6.61
C GLY A 191 -18.20 2.26 -7.63
N PHE A 192 -18.09 1.09 -8.24
CA PHE A 192 -17.19 0.85 -9.36
C PHE A 192 -17.87 1.21 -10.69
N PRO A 193 -17.12 1.55 -11.75
CA PRO A 193 -17.68 1.67 -13.10
C PRO A 193 -18.34 0.34 -13.54
N SER A 194 -19.63 0.37 -13.86
CA SER A 194 -20.42 -0.85 -14.13
C SER A 194 -19.85 -1.67 -15.28
N ALA A 195 -19.41 -1.03 -16.36
CA ALA A 195 -18.81 -1.72 -17.51
C ALA A 195 -17.56 -2.54 -17.14
N VAL A 196 -16.74 -2.03 -16.22
CA VAL A 196 -15.55 -2.74 -15.72
C VAL A 196 -15.97 -3.89 -14.82
N GLN A 197 -16.93 -3.64 -13.93
CA GLN A 197 -17.45 -4.65 -13.01
C GLN A 197 -18.08 -5.83 -13.78
N ASP A 198 -18.87 -5.55 -14.81
CA ASP A 198 -19.49 -6.55 -15.68
C ASP A 198 -18.44 -7.38 -16.44
N ALA A 199 -17.44 -6.71 -17.03
CA ALA A 199 -16.35 -7.36 -17.76
C ALA A 199 -15.48 -8.26 -16.87
N VAL A 200 -15.31 -7.90 -15.58
CA VAL A 200 -14.55 -8.70 -14.62
C VAL A 200 -15.37 -9.85 -14.06
N LEU A 201 -16.63 -9.60 -13.70
CA LEU A 201 -17.47 -10.57 -12.99
C LEU A 201 -18.11 -11.61 -13.89
N LYS A 202 -18.37 -11.29 -15.17
CA LYS A 202 -18.97 -12.24 -16.14
C LYS A 202 -20.26 -12.89 -15.60
N GLY A 203 -21.13 -12.07 -15.00
CA GLY A 203 -22.38 -12.54 -14.41
C GLY A 203 -22.27 -13.13 -13.00
N LYS A 204 -21.09 -13.17 -12.38
CA LYS A 204 -20.96 -13.47 -10.95
C LYS A 204 -21.75 -12.45 -10.12
N PRO A 205 -22.44 -12.91 -9.05
CA PRO A 205 -23.23 -12.03 -8.21
C PRO A 205 -22.34 -11.02 -7.49
N GLN A 206 -22.88 -9.82 -7.29
CA GLN A 206 -22.23 -8.77 -6.52
C GLN A 206 -22.75 -8.78 -5.09
N LEU A 207 -21.90 -8.48 -4.13
CA LEU A 207 -22.36 -8.05 -2.82
C LEU A 207 -23.02 -6.68 -2.94
N THR A 208 -24.05 -6.43 -2.14
CA THR A 208 -24.73 -5.12 -2.04
C THR A 208 -24.70 -4.56 -0.63
N VAL A 209 -24.09 -5.32 0.30
CA VAL A 209 -23.99 -5.02 1.73
C VAL A 209 -22.54 -5.14 2.17
N ARG A 210 -22.26 -4.69 3.40
CA ARG A 210 -20.93 -4.86 4.01
C ARG A 210 -20.54 -6.36 4.00
N PRO A 211 -19.33 -6.73 3.53
CA PRO A 211 -18.93 -8.14 3.39
C PRO A 211 -19.10 -8.98 4.66
N GLY A 212 -18.71 -8.44 5.82
CA GLY A 212 -18.87 -9.15 7.10
C GLY A 212 -20.31 -9.23 7.62
N ALA A 213 -21.32 -8.74 6.89
CA ALA A 213 -22.73 -8.92 7.24
C ALA A 213 -23.32 -10.23 6.67
N VAL A 214 -22.66 -10.83 5.67
CA VAL A 214 -23.07 -12.10 5.05
C VAL A 214 -22.16 -13.27 5.44
N MET A 215 -21.20 -13.04 6.34
CA MET A 215 -20.33 -14.09 6.86
C MET A 215 -20.95 -14.71 8.11
N ASP A 216 -20.91 -16.04 8.19
CA ASP A 216 -21.29 -16.74 9.41
C ASP A 216 -20.34 -16.40 10.57
N PRO A 217 -20.86 -16.30 11.81
CA PRO A 217 -20.00 -16.18 12.99
C PRO A 217 -19.00 -17.34 13.06
N ALA A 218 -17.74 -17.02 13.35
CA ALA A 218 -16.70 -18.05 13.50
C ALA A 218 -16.91 -18.86 14.79
N ASP A 219 -16.84 -20.19 14.69
CA ASP A 219 -16.72 -21.06 15.87
C ASP A 219 -15.29 -20.98 16.44
N LEU A 220 -15.09 -20.04 17.36
CA LEU A 220 -13.79 -19.81 17.99
C LEU A 220 -13.40 -20.95 18.94
N VAL A 221 -14.38 -21.64 19.54
CA VAL A 221 -14.13 -22.74 20.49
C VAL A 221 -13.66 -23.96 19.72
N GLY A 222 -14.41 -24.38 18.70
CA GLY A 222 -14.03 -25.52 17.87
C GLY A 222 -12.69 -25.31 17.16
N LYS A 223 -12.42 -24.10 16.65
CA LYS A 223 -11.12 -23.77 16.05
C LYS A 223 -9.97 -23.85 17.05
N LYS A 224 -10.18 -23.37 18.28
CA LYS A 224 -9.18 -23.48 19.34
C LYS A 224 -8.90 -24.95 19.64
N THR A 225 -9.94 -25.76 19.89
CA THR A 225 -9.79 -27.19 20.19
C THR A 225 -9.05 -27.93 19.07
N ALA A 226 -9.42 -27.68 17.81
CA ALA A 226 -8.77 -28.31 16.67
C ALA A 226 -7.27 -27.96 16.57
N LEU A 227 -6.89 -26.71 16.87
CA LEU A 227 -5.50 -26.30 16.90
C LEU A 227 -4.73 -26.92 18.08
N GLU A 228 -5.34 -26.97 19.27
CA GLU A 228 -4.74 -27.60 20.45
C GLU A 228 -4.49 -29.10 20.22
N GLU A 229 -5.43 -29.79 19.59
CA GLU A 229 -5.29 -31.19 19.18
C GLU A 229 -4.20 -31.36 18.12
N GLN A 230 -4.17 -30.50 17.10
CA GLN A 230 -3.18 -30.57 16.03
C GLN A 230 -1.75 -30.40 16.54
N TYR A 231 -1.52 -29.49 17.48
CA TYR A 231 -0.19 -29.13 17.97
C TYR A 231 0.16 -29.74 19.33
N GLY A 232 -0.76 -30.47 19.96
CA GLY A 232 -0.54 -31.13 21.25
C GLY A 232 -0.22 -30.16 22.39
N THR A 233 -0.71 -28.91 22.31
CA THR A 233 -0.43 -27.87 23.30
C THR A 233 -1.65 -26.98 23.51
N THR A 234 -1.83 -26.49 24.74
CA THR A 234 -2.89 -25.55 25.08
C THR A 234 -2.57 -24.17 24.50
N MET A 235 -3.53 -23.58 23.79
CA MET A 235 -3.43 -22.24 23.22
C MET A 235 -3.97 -21.23 24.24
N HIS A 236 -3.08 -20.37 24.72
CA HIS A 236 -3.44 -19.28 25.63
C HIS A 236 -3.90 -18.05 24.84
N ARG A 237 -4.92 -17.35 25.36
CA ARG A 237 -5.14 -15.95 25.03
C ARG A 237 -4.19 -15.16 25.91
N GLU A 238 -3.17 -14.55 25.32
CA GLU A 238 -2.49 -13.42 25.96
C GLU A 238 -3.44 -12.22 26.05
#